data_AF-A0A920G8N4-F1
#
_entry.id   AF-A0A920G8N4-F1
#
_cell.length_a   1.000
_cell.length_b   1.000
_cell.length_c   1.000
_cell.angle_alpha   90.00
_cell.angle_beta   90.00
_cell.angle_gamma   90.00
#
_symmetry.space_group_name_H-M   'P 1'
#
loop_
_entity.id
_entity.type
_entity.pdbx_description
1 polymer ?
#
loop_
_entity_poly.entity_id
_entity_poly.type
_entity_poly.pdbx_seq_one_letter_code
_entity_poly.pdbx_strand_id
1 'polypeptide(L)' 'MKLFSKKSIIFYSVLGAIVGFIIIPWIRSLLNYSTIVEILITTAIIIPMYAVLTRLMKNFLN' A
#
# COMPACT_ATOMS: atom_id res chain seq x y z
N MET A 1 11.76 13.56 5.24
CA MET A 1 11.78 12.79 3.97
C MET A 1 11.54 13.78 2.85
N LYS A 2 12.44 13.88 1.86
CA LYS A 2 12.16 14.68 0.66
C LYS A 2 11.13 13.90 -0.16
N LEU A 3 9.83 14.10 0.10
CA LEU A 3 8.74 13.44 -0.64
C LEU A 3 8.88 13.62 -2.17
N PHE A 4 9.49 14.72 -2.60
CA PHE A 4 9.75 15.06 -4.01
C PHE A 4 11.12 14.62 -4.53
N SER A 5 11.90 13.84 -3.77
CA SER A 5 13.13 13.24 -4.30
C SER A 5 12.78 12.18 -5.35
N LYS A 6 13.56 12.08 -6.43
CA LYS A 6 13.36 11.04 -7.48
C LYS A 6 13.24 9.63 -6.87
N LYS A 7 14.07 9.31 -5.87
CA LYS A 7 14.04 8.02 -5.16
C LYS A 7 12.71 7.78 -4.45
N SER A 8 12.18 8.82 -3.80
CA SER A 8 10.89 8.80 -3.10
C SER A 8 9.73 8.58 -4.06
N ILE A 9 9.70 9.33 -5.17
CA ILE A 9 8.66 9.22 -6.19
C ILE A 9 8.63 7.82 -6.79
N ILE A 10 9.80 7.27 -7.17
CA ILE A 10 9.89 5.91 -7.71
C ILE A 10 9.41 4.89 -6.68
N PHE A 11 9.81 5.03 -5.41
CA PHE A 11 9.38 4.12 -4.35
C PHE A 11 7.85 4.13 -4.16
N TYR A 12 7.25 5.31 -3.98
CA TYR A 12 5.80 5.41 -3.78
C TYR A 12 5.00 4.98 -5.01
N SER A 13 5.49 5.23 -6.22
CA SER A 13 4.84 4.76 -7.46
C SER A 13 4.86 3.24 -7.61
N VAL A 14 6.00 2.60 -7.35
CA VAL A 14 6.12 1.13 -7.41
C VAL A 14 5.29 0.49 -6.30
N LEU A 15 5.35 1.03 -5.09
CA LEU A 15 4.53 0.58 -3.98
C LEU A 15 3.03 0.73 -4.31
N GLY A 16 2.63 1.86 -4.86
CA GLY A 16 1.31 2.13 -5.44
C GLY A 16 0.83 1.03 -6.38
N ALA A 17 1.65 0.73 -7.39
CA ALA A 17 1.33 -0.28 -8.39
C ALA A 17 1.19 -1.69 -7.78
N ILE A 18 2.13 -2.10 -6.92
CA ILE A 18 2.08 -3.42 -6.27
C ILE A 18 0.82 -3.54 -5.41
N VAL A 19 0.52 -2.53 -4.58
CA VAL A 19 -0.67 -2.58 -3.74
C VAL A 19 -1.94 -2.58 -4.58
N GLY A 20 -2.01 -1.70 -5.58
CA GLY A 20 -3.18 -1.51 -6.43
C GLY A 20 -3.53 -2.74 -7.28
N PHE A 21 -2.53 -3.34 -7.92
CA PHE A 21 -2.75 -4.41 -8.89
C PHE A 21 -2.64 -5.83 -8.30
N ILE A 22 -1.90 -6.01 -7.20
CA ILE A 22 -1.65 -7.34 -6.64
C ILE A 22 -2.36 -7.51 -5.30
N ILE A 23 -2.08 -6.62 -4.33
CA ILE A 23 -2.53 -6.82 -2.95
C ILE A 23 -4.04 -6.56 -2.79
N ILE A 24 -4.58 -5.49 -3.37
CA ILE A 24 -6.02 -5.19 -3.30
C ILE A 24 -6.86 -6.34 -3.88
N PRO A 25 -6.63 -6.81 -5.12
CA PRO A 25 -7.42 -7.90 -5.68
C PRO A 25 -7.25 -9.20 -4.89
N TRP A 26 -6.05 -9.49 -4.40
CA TRP A 26 -5.79 -10.68 -3.60
C TRP A 26 -6.53 -10.67 -2.25
N ILE A 27 -6.48 -9.57 -1.50
CA ILE A 27 -7.26 -9.43 -0.25
C ILE A 27 -8.75 -9.61 -0.52
N ARG A 28 -9.26 -8.96 -1.58
CA ARG A 28 -10.68 -9.04 -1.92
C ARG A 28 -11.09 -10.44 -2.39
N SER A 29 -10.22 -11.21 -3.05
CA SER A 29 -10.51 -12.61 -3.40
C SER A 29 -10.68 -13.54 -2.19
N LEU A 30 -10.16 -13.15 -1.02
CA LEU A 30 -10.28 -13.90 0.23
C LEU A 30 -11.51 -13.49 1.06
N LEU A 31 -12.17 -12.39 0.68
CA LEU A 31 -13.33 -11.85 1.37
C LEU A 31 -14.59 -12.18 0.57
N ASN A 32 -15.57 -12.82 1.20
CA ASN A 32 -16.90 -13.05 0.62
C ASN A 32 -17.93 -12.26 1.44
N TYR A 33 -17.85 -10.94 1.37
CA TYR A 33 -18.76 -10.03 2.08
C TYR A 33 -19.43 -9.05 1.11
N SER A 34 -20.25 -8.15 1.62
CA SER A 34 -20.76 -7.05 0.79
C SER A 34 -19.62 -6.11 0.41
N THR A 35 -19.72 -5.48 -0.77
CA THR A 35 -18.70 -4.59 -1.33
C THR A 35 -18.22 -3.51 -0.36
N ILE A 36 -19.14 -2.97 0.47
CA ILE A 36 -18.81 -1.94 1.46
C ILE A 36 -17.89 -2.51 2.55
N VAL A 37 -18.20 -3.70 3.06
CA VAL A 37 -17.41 -4.36 4.10
C VAL A 37 -16.05 -4.78 3.57
N GLU A 38 -15.98 -5.28 2.33
CA GLU A 38 -14.71 -5.59 1.68
C GLU A 38 -13.79 -4.37 1.59
N ILE A 39 -14.33 -3.22 1.17
CA ILE A 39 -13.55 -1.98 1.05
C ILE A 39 -13.03 -1.54 2.43
N LEU A 40 -13.87 -1.61 3.46
CA LEU A 40 -13.46 -1.25 4.83
C LEU A 40 -12.35 -2.16 5.36
N ILE A 41 -12.46 -3.47 5.19
CA ILE A 41 -11.42 -4.42 5.61
C ILE A 41 -10.14 -4.21 4.80
N THR A 42 -10.27 -4.08 3.47
CA THR A 42 -9.13 -3.90 2.57
C THR A 42 -8.37 -2.60 2.90
N THR A 43 -9.07 -1.49 3.14
CA THR A 43 -8.45 -0.22 3.56
C THR A 43 -7.82 -0.30 4.95
N ALA A 44 -8.46 -0.98 5.90
CA ALA A 44 -7.92 -1.20 7.24
C ALA A 44 -6.61 -2.02 7.23
N ILE A 45 -6.39 -2.87 6.22
CA ILE A 45 -5.13 -3.62 6.05
C ILE A 45 -4.08 -2.79 5.30
N ILE A 46 -4.47 -2.07 4.25
CA ILE A 46 -3.54 -1.37 3.37
C ILE A 46 -2.88 -0.17 4.04
N ILE A 47 -3.64 0.62 4.81
CA ILE A 47 -3.11 1.81 5.50
C ILE A 47 -1.94 1.46 6.43
N PRO A 48 -2.06 0.51 7.39
CA PRO A 48 -0.95 0.15 8.25
C PRO A 48 0.19 -0.52 7.47
N MET A 49 -0.09 -1.29 6.42
CA MET A 49 0.94 -1.87 5.56
C MET A 49 1.81 -0.80 4.90
N TYR A 50 1.19 0.27 4.36
CA TYR A 50 1.90 1.43 3.80
C TYR A 50 2.78 2.11 4.83
N ALA A 51 2.27 2.32 6.04
CA ALA A 51 3.01 2.96 7.13
C ALA A 51 4.25 2.14 7.53
N VAL A 52 4.10 0.82 7.65
CA VAL A 52 5.20 -0.09 7.98
C VAL A 52 6.25 -0.12 6.86
N LEU A 53 5.86 -0.30 5.61
CA LEU A 53 6.78 -0.35 4.47
C LEU A 53 7.56 0.95 4.32
N THR A 54 6.87 2.09 4.45
CA THR A 54 7.51 3.42 4.42
C THR A 54 8.50 3.59 5.57
N ARG A 55 8.20 3.05 6.76
CA ARG A 55 9.08 3.11 7.93
C ARG A 55 10.31 2.20 7.79
N LEU A 56 10.14 1.00 7.23
CA LEU A 56 11.24 0.07 6.95
C LEU A 56 12.19 0.61 5.88
N MET A 57 11.63 1.17 4.81
CA MET A 57 12.41 1.72 3.69
C MET A 57 12.91 3.15 3.94
N LYS A 58 12.71 3.69 5.16
CA LYS A 58 13.24 5.01 5.55
C LYS A 58 14.75 5.11 5.35
N ASN A 59 15.49 4.02 5.56
CA ASN A 59 16.94 3.96 5.32
C ASN A 59 17.31 4.00 3.82
N PHE A 60 16.41 3.59 2.92
CA PHE A 60 16.58 3.68 1.47
C PHE A 60 16.18 5.06 0.90
N LEU A 61 15.29 5.77 1.60
CA LEU A 61 14.79 7.10 1.21
C LEU A 61 15.62 8.28 1.73
N ASN A 62 16.54 8.05 2.68
CA ASN A 62 17.37 9.11 3.29
C ASN A 62 18.66 9.35 2.53
#